data_AF-A0A524IU30-F1
#
_entry.id   AF-A0A524IU30-F1
#
_cell.length_a   1.000
_cell.length_b   1.000
_cell.length_c   1.000
_cell.angle_alpha   90.00
_cell.angle_beta   90.00
_cell.angle_gamma   90.00
#
_symmetry.space_group_name_H-M   'P 1'
#
loop_
_entity.id
_entity.type
_entity.pdbx_description
1 polymer ?
#
loop_
_entity_poly.entity_id
_entity_poly.type
_entity_poly.pdbx_seq_one_letter_code
_entity_poly.pdbx_strand_id
1 'polypeptide(L)'
;FIPGCWSDTAEVIELAKVAAKYDGLYASHIRGERETNIQATLEFIQIVETAGLRGQMSHMQSKYPVFGNNVMKMELLTQARHRGVDVTVDSEAFPEGGGSIGSFLQIYHYTADQLVEQLKSPKARAEIKHTMRTIDPWHPLGRFGPGGVPFRRAWDRVIIWDCPHDRSLEGKSVAAVASQRGIDFEDALFDLALAENCRGPRFIHDYIEDDHFRTTSWEYCIFPSVDTGLYDPAERLSPLDLKYLKETRYPGFIGLFPRVLGQFVREEKLLTLEEAVRKMTSLAMQRVGVVDRGVIRPGMWADITVFDKDTVALRSNDLDIERIETFYPTGIDYVIVNGTVTMEGHKYTGARAGQVLRKL
;
A
#
# COMPACT_ATOMS: atom_id res chain seq x y z
N PHE A 1 12.54 -3.69 -3.56
CA PHE A 1 12.35 -4.12 -4.97
C PHE A 1 13.63 -3.96 -5.77
N ILE A 2 13.73 -4.57 -6.96
CA ILE A 2 14.78 -4.20 -7.92
C ILE A 2 14.67 -2.69 -8.22
N PRO A 3 15.79 -1.95 -8.27
CA PRO A 3 17.16 -2.44 -8.08
C PRO A 3 17.62 -2.53 -6.61
N GLY A 4 16.99 -1.81 -5.68
CA GLY A 4 17.43 -1.69 -4.29
C GLY A 4 17.49 -2.97 -3.45
N CYS A 5 16.90 -4.09 -3.92
CA CYS A 5 17.05 -5.38 -3.26
C CYS A 5 18.50 -5.89 -3.22
N TRP A 6 19.38 -5.37 -4.08
CA TRP A 6 20.80 -5.74 -4.16
C TRP A 6 21.73 -4.87 -3.30
N SER A 7 21.28 -3.71 -2.83
CA SER A 7 22.08 -2.84 -1.95
C SER A 7 22.24 -3.49 -0.58
N ASP A 8 23.46 -3.50 -0.06
CA ASP A 8 23.72 -3.92 1.31
C ASP A 8 23.32 -2.83 2.32
N THR A 9 23.21 -3.19 3.59
CA THR A 9 22.82 -2.25 4.65
C THR A 9 23.85 -1.12 4.84
N ALA A 10 25.13 -1.39 4.58
CA ALA A 10 26.20 -0.40 4.76
C ALA A 10 26.12 0.71 3.71
N GLU A 11 25.86 0.36 2.45
CA GLU A 11 25.59 1.29 1.35
C GLU A 11 24.42 2.23 1.71
N VAL A 12 23.32 1.65 2.19
CA VAL A 12 22.14 2.44 2.59
C VAL A 12 22.46 3.36 3.78
N ILE A 13 23.25 2.91 4.75
CA ILE A 13 23.72 3.75 5.87
C ILE A 13 24.53 4.95 5.35
N GLU A 14 25.47 4.74 4.42
CA GLU A 14 26.29 5.83 3.88
C GLU A 14 25.45 6.87 3.12
N LEU A 15 24.46 6.43 2.35
CA LEU A 15 23.50 7.33 1.71
C LEU A 15 22.63 8.08 2.74
N ALA A 16 22.15 7.37 3.76
CA ALA A 16 21.35 7.97 4.83
C ALA A 16 22.15 9.03 5.62
N LYS A 17 23.45 8.82 5.87
CA LYS A 17 24.33 9.83 6.48
C LYS A 17 24.43 11.10 5.66
N VAL A 18 24.36 11.01 4.32
CA VAL A 18 24.31 12.21 3.46
C VAL A 18 22.99 12.96 3.69
N ALA A 19 21.85 12.27 3.69
CA ALA A 19 20.55 12.87 3.97
C ALA A 19 20.48 13.50 5.38
N ALA A 20 21.11 12.87 6.37
CA ALA A 20 21.18 13.37 7.75
C ALA A 20 21.79 14.78 7.84
N LYS A 21 22.79 15.11 7.01
CA LYS A 21 23.42 16.45 6.95
C LYS A 21 22.45 17.57 6.59
N TYR A 22 21.32 17.23 5.96
CA TYR A 22 20.27 18.17 5.55
C TYR A 22 19.00 17.99 6.38
N ASP A 23 19.08 17.28 7.51
CA ASP A 23 17.93 16.88 8.33
C ASP A 23 16.84 16.22 7.45
N GLY A 24 17.30 15.32 6.57
CA GLY A 24 16.46 14.53 5.68
C GLY A 24 15.70 13.43 6.41
N LEU A 25 14.81 12.76 5.67
CA LEU A 25 14.00 11.63 6.13
C LEU A 25 14.44 10.36 5.38
N TYR A 26 14.68 9.28 6.09
CA TYR A 26 14.80 7.94 5.52
C TYR A 26 13.44 7.24 5.57
N ALA A 27 12.68 7.34 4.49
CA ALA A 27 11.46 6.56 4.30
C ALA A 27 11.78 5.23 3.62
N SER A 28 11.23 4.12 4.12
CA SER A 28 11.60 2.78 3.66
C SER A 28 10.40 1.84 3.56
N HIS A 29 10.15 1.36 2.34
CA HIS A 29 9.59 0.04 2.14
C HIS A 29 10.68 -0.97 2.52
N ILE A 30 10.58 -1.53 3.73
CA ILE A 30 11.64 -2.36 4.30
C ILE A 30 11.94 -3.58 3.44
N ARG A 31 13.15 -4.12 3.59
CA ARG A 31 13.67 -5.16 2.68
C ARG A 31 12.74 -6.36 2.56
N GLY A 32 11.98 -6.72 3.59
CA GLY A 32 10.97 -7.76 3.48
C GLY A 32 9.85 -7.57 4.48
N GLU A 33 8.64 -7.90 4.05
CA GLU A 33 7.41 -7.67 4.81
C GLU A 33 6.74 -8.99 5.24
N ARG A 34 7.39 -10.13 5.01
CA ARG A 34 6.85 -11.48 5.26
C ARG A 34 7.80 -12.31 6.11
N GLU A 35 8.33 -13.43 5.62
CA GLU A 35 9.21 -14.35 6.36
C GLU A 35 10.39 -13.63 7.04
N THR A 36 10.83 -12.51 6.45
CA THR A 36 12.01 -11.74 6.87
C THR A 36 11.66 -10.41 7.57
N ASN A 37 10.38 -10.20 7.93
CA ASN A 37 9.86 -8.90 8.39
C ASN A 37 10.53 -8.39 9.67
N ILE A 38 10.81 -9.26 10.63
CA ILE A 38 11.50 -8.87 11.87
C ILE A 38 12.95 -8.46 11.59
N GLN A 39 13.68 -9.22 10.78
CA GLN A 39 15.06 -8.88 10.40
C GLN A 39 15.11 -7.55 9.63
N ALA A 40 14.16 -7.33 8.72
CA ALA A 40 14.07 -6.08 7.96
C ALA A 40 13.68 -4.88 8.85
N THR A 41 12.88 -5.10 9.90
CA THR A 41 12.57 -4.09 10.92
C THR A 41 13.81 -3.72 11.73
N LEU A 42 14.61 -4.70 12.14
CA LEU A 42 15.89 -4.48 12.83
C LEU A 42 16.90 -3.75 11.93
N GLU A 43 16.98 -4.13 10.65
CA GLU A 43 17.80 -3.44 9.66
C GLU A 43 17.39 -1.96 9.53
N PHE A 44 16.09 -1.68 9.42
CA PHE A 44 15.59 -0.31 9.36
C PHE A 44 16.00 0.49 10.60
N ILE A 45 15.81 -0.07 11.80
CA ILE A 45 16.22 0.60 13.04
C ILE A 45 17.73 0.86 13.05
N GLN A 46 18.55 -0.13 12.65
CA GLN A 46 20.00 0.00 12.57
C GLN A 46 20.42 1.14 11.63
N ILE A 47 19.79 1.24 10.44
CA ILE A 47 20.08 2.30 9.47
C ILE A 47 19.80 3.67 10.10
N VAL A 48 18.61 3.84 10.68
CA VAL A 48 18.17 5.11 11.27
C VAL A 48 19.07 5.51 12.44
N GLU A 49 19.36 4.57 13.33
CA GLU A 49 20.19 4.76 14.52
C GLU A 49 21.64 5.10 14.14
N THR A 50 22.23 4.38 13.17
CA THR A 50 23.63 4.57 12.77
C THR A 50 23.84 5.85 11.96
N ALA A 51 22.89 6.18 11.08
CA ALA A 51 22.98 7.37 10.24
C ALA A 51 22.51 8.66 10.95
N GLY A 52 21.80 8.54 12.08
CA GLY A 52 21.44 9.67 12.93
C GLY A 52 20.43 10.63 12.28
N LEU A 53 19.42 10.07 11.60
CA LEU A 53 18.34 10.84 10.94
C LEU A 53 16.95 10.32 11.33
N ARG A 54 15.93 10.98 10.81
CA ARG A 54 14.53 10.60 11.00
C ARG A 54 14.20 9.39 10.09
N GLY A 55 13.69 8.30 10.64
CA GLY A 55 13.21 7.12 9.88
C GLY A 55 11.69 6.97 9.78
N GLN A 56 11.13 6.76 8.58
CA GLN A 56 9.72 6.42 8.35
C GLN A 56 9.61 5.00 7.77
N MET A 57 9.03 4.05 8.52
CA MET A 57 8.70 2.74 7.95
C MET A 57 7.36 2.85 7.22
N SER A 58 7.39 2.65 5.91
CA SER A 58 6.18 2.73 5.09
C SER A 58 5.28 1.51 5.30
N HIS A 59 3.96 1.73 5.25
CA HIS A 59 2.90 0.71 5.20
C HIS A 59 3.20 -0.49 6.12
N MET A 60 3.48 -0.19 7.39
CA MET A 60 3.87 -1.17 8.40
C MET A 60 2.69 -2.07 8.74
N GLN A 61 2.71 -3.26 8.15
CA GLN A 61 1.81 -4.36 8.46
C GLN A 61 2.59 -5.68 8.42
N SER A 62 2.04 -6.70 9.06
CA SER A 62 2.50 -8.08 8.81
C SER A 62 1.72 -8.66 7.66
N LYS A 63 2.45 -9.24 6.71
CA LYS A 63 1.86 -9.88 5.55
C LYS A 63 1.98 -11.40 5.70
N TYR A 64 1.02 -12.15 5.16
CA TYR A 64 1.02 -13.61 5.18
C TYR A 64 2.37 -14.14 4.68
N PRO A 65 2.98 -15.14 5.33
CA PRO A 65 2.41 -16.02 6.37
C PRO A 65 2.72 -15.61 7.82
N VAL A 66 3.28 -14.42 8.06
CA VAL A 66 3.83 -14.05 9.38
C VAL A 66 2.90 -13.17 10.22
N PHE A 67 1.60 -13.40 10.14
CA PHE A 67 0.63 -12.72 11.00
C PHE A 67 1.01 -12.87 12.49
N GLY A 68 0.79 -11.83 13.27
CA GLY A 68 1.19 -11.67 14.66
C GLY A 68 2.51 -10.91 14.83
N ASN A 69 3.36 -10.85 13.81
CA ASN A 69 4.66 -10.18 13.91
C ASN A 69 4.54 -8.66 14.12
N ASN A 70 3.40 -8.06 13.83
CA ASN A 70 3.25 -6.61 13.89
C ASN A 70 3.39 -6.10 15.34
N VAL A 71 2.93 -6.90 16.31
CA VAL A 71 3.14 -6.65 17.75
C VAL A 71 4.62 -6.59 18.09
N MET A 72 5.40 -7.56 17.60
CA MET A 72 6.84 -7.60 17.82
C MET A 72 7.55 -6.42 17.15
N LYS A 73 7.11 -6.00 15.95
CA LYS A 73 7.66 -4.81 15.28
C LYS A 73 7.41 -3.55 16.09
N MET A 74 6.17 -3.34 16.55
CA MET A 74 5.82 -2.19 17.39
C MET A 74 6.63 -2.15 18.69
N GLU A 75 6.86 -3.30 19.31
CA GLU A 75 7.71 -3.44 20.49
C GLU A 75 9.16 -3.03 20.18
N LEU A 76 9.75 -3.57 19.10
CA LEU A 76 11.12 -3.23 18.67
C LEU A 76 11.27 -1.72 18.35
N LEU A 77 10.30 -1.14 17.67
CA LEU A 77 10.28 0.28 17.34
C LEU A 77 10.11 1.16 18.59
N THR A 78 9.25 0.74 19.53
CA THR A 78 9.07 1.42 20.82
C THR A 78 10.36 1.39 21.63
N GLN A 79 11.03 0.24 21.71
CA GLN A 79 12.35 0.12 22.33
C GLN A 79 13.40 0.99 21.66
N ALA A 80 13.35 1.15 20.33
CA ALA A 80 14.23 2.06 19.59
C ALA A 80 13.98 3.52 19.97
N ARG A 81 12.72 3.94 20.06
CA ARG A 81 12.36 5.28 20.52
C ARG A 81 12.81 5.55 21.96
N HIS A 82 12.65 4.58 22.87
CA HIS A 82 13.08 4.73 24.27
C HIS A 82 14.59 4.99 24.43
N ARG A 83 15.43 4.52 23.50
CA ARG A 83 16.87 4.80 23.48
C ARG A 83 17.27 5.97 22.57
N GLY A 84 16.30 6.72 22.05
CA GLY A 84 16.53 7.97 21.31
C GLY A 84 16.54 7.86 19.79
N VAL A 85 16.19 6.71 19.21
CA VAL A 85 16.09 6.56 17.74
C VAL A 85 14.77 7.16 17.25
N ASP A 86 14.83 8.14 16.33
CA ASP A 86 13.62 8.78 15.82
C ASP A 86 12.96 8.01 14.66
N VAL A 87 12.21 6.97 15.03
CA VAL A 87 11.41 6.14 14.11
C VAL A 87 9.91 6.41 14.22
N THR A 88 9.23 6.45 13.08
CA THR A 88 7.76 6.55 12.94
C THR A 88 7.34 5.58 11.85
N VAL A 89 6.06 5.24 11.80
CA VAL A 89 5.51 4.38 10.75
C VAL A 89 4.22 4.97 10.19
N ASP A 90 3.82 4.48 9.03
CA ASP A 90 2.46 4.65 8.53
C ASP A 90 1.84 3.27 8.27
N SER A 91 0.52 3.17 8.28
CA SER A 91 -0.17 1.90 8.04
C SER A 91 -1.46 2.13 7.26
N GLU A 92 -1.80 1.18 6.40
CA GLU A 92 -3.03 1.21 5.61
C GLU A 92 -4.23 0.82 6.49
N ALA A 93 -5.43 1.30 6.16
CA ALA A 93 -6.67 0.99 6.88
C ALA A 93 -7.54 -0.05 6.15
N PHE A 94 -6.90 -0.95 5.40
CA PHE A 94 -7.53 -2.09 4.72
C PHE A 94 -6.64 -3.33 4.85
N PRO A 95 -7.24 -4.51 5.12
CA PRO A 95 -6.50 -5.78 5.19
C PRO A 95 -6.34 -6.49 3.84
N GLU A 96 -6.95 -5.95 2.78
CA GLU A 96 -6.75 -6.45 1.42
C GLU A 96 -5.80 -5.56 0.61
N GLY A 97 -5.18 -6.13 -0.42
CA GLY A 97 -4.41 -5.38 -1.41
C GLY A 97 -4.79 -5.76 -2.84
N GLY A 98 -4.75 -4.78 -3.74
CA GLY A 98 -4.96 -5.01 -5.16
C GLY A 98 -3.74 -5.60 -5.86
N GLY A 99 -3.94 -6.36 -6.94
CA GLY A 99 -2.84 -6.84 -7.76
C GLY A 99 -3.23 -7.42 -9.11
N SER A 100 -2.21 -7.79 -9.87
CA SER A 100 -2.31 -8.39 -11.20
C SER A 100 -1.31 -9.54 -11.35
N ILE A 101 -1.30 -10.19 -12.51
CA ILE A 101 -0.25 -11.16 -12.84
C ILE A 101 1.16 -10.55 -12.71
N GLY A 102 1.30 -9.25 -13.00
CA GLY A 102 2.56 -8.53 -12.86
C GLY A 102 3.06 -8.51 -11.41
N SER A 103 2.15 -8.41 -10.43
CA SER A 103 2.49 -8.48 -9.01
C SER A 103 3.16 -9.81 -8.67
N PHE A 104 2.61 -10.93 -9.16
CA PHE A 104 3.18 -12.27 -8.93
C PHE A 104 4.45 -12.56 -9.72
N LEU A 105 4.74 -11.83 -10.80
CA LEU A 105 5.89 -12.11 -11.68
C LEU A 105 6.88 -10.95 -11.73
N GLN A 106 6.88 -10.10 -10.71
CA GLN A 106 7.67 -8.86 -10.70
C GLN A 106 9.18 -9.07 -10.86
N ILE A 107 9.72 -10.24 -10.48
CA ILE A 107 11.16 -10.56 -10.64
C ILE A 107 11.63 -10.54 -12.09
N TYR A 108 10.71 -10.80 -13.03
CA TYR A 108 11.05 -10.90 -14.43
C TYR A 108 10.98 -9.56 -15.16
N HIS A 109 10.33 -8.54 -14.57
CA HIS A 109 10.14 -7.21 -15.16
C HIS A 109 9.58 -7.21 -16.59
N TYR A 110 8.82 -8.24 -16.96
CA TYR A 110 8.23 -8.35 -18.28
C TYR A 110 7.16 -7.29 -18.52
N THR A 111 7.13 -6.76 -19.74
CA THR A 111 5.94 -6.06 -20.27
C THR A 111 4.79 -7.05 -20.43
N ALA A 112 3.56 -6.55 -20.58
CA ALA A 112 2.41 -7.44 -20.81
C ALA A 112 2.59 -8.31 -22.06
N ASP A 113 3.13 -7.75 -23.14
CA ASP A 113 3.36 -8.49 -24.38
C ASP A 113 4.48 -9.53 -24.22
N GLN A 114 5.55 -9.20 -23.48
CA GLN A 114 6.57 -10.18 -23.11
C GLN A 114 5.97 -11.32 -22.27
N LEU A 115 5.11 -11.01 -21.30
CA LEU A 115 4.42 -12.03 -20.51
C LEU A 115 3.55 -12.93 -21.39
N VAL A 116 2.82 -12.38 -22.36
CA VAL A 116 2.02 -13.19 -23.29
C VAL A 116 2.91 -14.20 -24.03
N GLU A 117 4.06 -13.76 -24.55
CA GLU A 117 4.98 -14.66 -25.26
C GLU A 117 5.58 -15.73 -24.33
N GLN A 118 5.92 -15.38 -23.09
CA GLN A 118 6.38 -16.36 -22.10
C GLN A 118 5.28 -17.36 -21.75
N LEU A 119 4.06 -16.90 -21.45
CA LEU A 119 2.98 -17.77 -20.98
C LEU A 119 2.42 -18.68 -22.09
N LYS A 120 2.63 -18.37 -23.38
CA LYS A 120 2.33 -19.30 -24.49
C LYS A 120 3.31 -20.48 -24.57
N SER A 121 4.52 -20.35 -24.00
CA SER A 121 5.55 -21.38 -24.06
C SER A 121 5.44 -22.36 -22.89
N PRO A 122 5.21 -23.68 -23.14
CA PRO A 122 5.16 -24.68 -22.07
C PRO A 122 6.47 -24.74 -21.26
N LYS A 123 7.61 -24.51 -21.93
CA LYS A 123 8.93 -24.48 -21.28
C LYS A 123 9.06 -23.30 -20.32
N ALA A 124 8.65 -22.11 -20.75
CA ALA A 124 8.72 -20.92 -19.90
C ALA A 124 7.74 -21.01 -18.72
N ARG A 125 6.51 -21.50 -18.94
CA ARG A 125 5.57 -21.79 -17.84
C ARG A 125 6.17 -22.74 -16.80
N ALA A 126 6.87 -23.79 -17.24
CA ALA A 126 7.52 -24.72 -16.33
C ALA A 126 8.64 -24.07 -15.50
N GLU A 127 9.44 -23.21 -16.11
CA GLU A 127 10.49 -22.45 -15.42
C GLU A 127 9.90 -21.45 -14.41
N ILE A 128 8.91 -20.66 -14.82
CA ILE A 128 8.21 -19.72 -13.92
C ILE A 128 7.60 -20.47 -12.74
N LYS A 129 6.90 -21.59 -12.97
CA LYS A 129 6.35 -22.43 -11.89
C LYS A 129 7.44 -22.94 -10.95
N HIS A 130 8.56 -23.41 -11.50
CA HIS A 130 9.67 -23.88 -10.68
C HIS A 130 10.16 -22.75 -9.78
N THR A 131 10.50 -21.59 -10.35
CA THR A 131 10.97 -20.42 -9.61
C THR A 131 9.97 -19.98 -8.54
N MET A 132 8.67 -19.95 -8.86
CA MET A 132 7.63 -19.58 -7.89
C MET A 132 7.57 -20.49 -6.67
N ARG A 133 7.96 -21.76 -6.82
CA ARG A 133 7.92 -22.78 -5.76
C ARG A 133 9.22 -22.92 -4.99
N THR A 134 10.35 -22.63 -5.65
CA THR A 134 11.67 -23.01 -5.13
C THR A 134 12.56 -21.85 -4.79
N ILE A 135 12.23 -20.61 -5.19
CA ILE A 135 13.04 -19.46 -4.79
C ILE A 135 13.07 -19.37 -3.27
N ASP A 136 14.27 -19.18 -2.74
CA ASP A 136 14.45 -18.97 -1.30
C ASP A 136 13.78 -17.64 -0.91
N PRO A 137 12.82 -17.62 0.04
CA PRO A 137 12.20 -16.38 0.52
C PRO A 137 13.21 -15.33 1.03
N TRP A 138 14.41 -15.77 1.42
CA TRP A 138 15.49 -14.90 1.88
C TRP A 138 16.32 -14.30 0.74
N HIS A 139 16.24 -14.86 -0.47
CA HIS A 139 16.91 -14.33 -1.66
C HIS A 139 16.42 -12.90 -1.97
N PRO A 140 17.27 -11.99 -2.48
CA PRO A 140 16.85 -10.63 -2.86
C PRO A 140 15.63 -10.57 -3.80
N LEU A 141 15.52 -11.56 -4.70
CA LEU A 141 14.38 -11.73 -5.61
C LEU A 141 13.29 -12.65 -5.06
N GLY A 142 13.52 -13.38 -3.97
CA GLY A 142 12.53 -14.28 -3.36
C GLY A 142 11.33 -13.57 -2.75
N ARG A 143 11.42 -12.23 -2.67
CA ARG A 143 10.46 -11.35 -2.03
C ARG A 143 9.46 -10.80 -3.04
N PHE A 144 8.91 -11.67 -3.89
CA PHE A 144 8.11 -11.24 -5.03
C PHE A 144 6.59 -11.33 -4.83
N GLY A 145 5.87 -10.31 -5.28
CA GLY A 145 4.40 -10.23 -5.22
C GLY A 145 3.86 -10.29 -3.79
N PRO A 146 2.69 -10.92 -3.57
CA PRO A 146 2.19 -11.30 -2.25
C PRO A 146 3.02 -12.45 -1.63
N GLY A 147 4.36 -12.36 -1.73
CA GLY A 147 5.46 -13.32 -1.51
C GLY A 147 5.42 -14.22 -0.28
N GLY A 148 4.35 -14.99 -0.21
CA GLY A 148 4.00 -16.05 0.72
C GLY A 148 2.92 -16.91 0.04
N VAL A 149 2.05 -16.31 -0.78
CA VAL A 149 1.06 -17.02 -1.60
C VAL A 149 1.70 -18.01 -2.60
N PRO A 150 2.64 -17.61 -3.48
CA PRO A 150 3.27 -18.58 -4.41
C PRO A 150 4.02 -19.70 -3.68
N PHE A 151 4.84 -19.32 -2.70
CA PHE A 151 5.69 -20.25 -1.94
C PHE A 151 4.88 -21.24 -1.08
N ARG A 152 3.84 -20.76 -0.38
CA ARG A 152 2.95 -21.60 0.43
C ARG A 152 1.81 -22.22 -0.38
N ARG A 153 1.72 -21.92 -1.68
CA ARG A 153 0.61 -22.28 -2.58
C ARG A 153 -0.77 -21.90 -2.03
N ALA A 154 -0.87 -20.78 -1.32
CA ALA A 154 -2.10 -20.27 -0.70
C ALA A 154 -2.98 -19.49 -1.71
N TRP A 155 -3.26 -20.09 -2.87
CA TRP A 155 -4.00 -19.47 -3.97
C TRP A 155 -5.49 -19.30 -3.71
N ASP A 156 -5.99 -19.84 -2.60
CA ASP A 156 -7.30 -19.58 -2.03
C ASP A 156 -7.44 -18.12 -1.54
N ARG A 157 -6.33 -17.47 -1.22
CA ARG A 157 -6.25 -16.05 -0.79
C ARG A 157 -6.22 -15.03 -1.93
N VAL A 158 -6.27 -15.50 -3.18
CA VAL A 158 -6.21 -14.65 -4.38
C VAL A 158 -7.56 -14.69 -5.06
N ILE A 159 -8.35 -13.64 -4.84
CA ILE A 159 -9.71 -13.51 -5.36
C ILE A 159 -9.69 -12.76 -6.69
N ILE A 160 -10.40 -13.26 -7.68
CA ILE A 160 -10.57 -12.60 -8.98
C ILE A 160 -11.55 -11.44 -8.80
N TRP A 161 -11.06 -10.23 -9.02
CA TRP A 161 -11.81 -8.98 -8.82
C TRP A 161 -12.50 -8.48 -10.08
N ASP A 162 -11.77 -8.45 -11.19
CA ASP A 162 -12.24 -7.94 -12.48
C ASP A 162 -11.68 -8.86 -13.57
N CYS A 163 -12.57 -9.55 -14.28
CA CYS A 163 -12.21 -10.48 -15.34
C CYS A 163 -13.12 -10.27 -16.57
N PRO A 164 -12.91 -9.20 -17.36
CA PRO A 164 -13.78 -8.83 -18.47
C PRO A 164 -14.06 -9.94 -19.50
N HIS A 165 -13.10 -10.82 -19.75
CA HIS A 165 -13.20 -11.98 -20.63
C HIS A 165 -14.22 -13.01 -20.14
N ASP A 166 -14.36 -13.18 -18.83
CA ASP A 166 -15.32 -14.10 -18.21
C ASP A 166 -15.71 -13.62 -16.81
N ARG A 167 -16.76 -12.79 -16.75
CA ARG A 167 -17.29 -12.26 -15.48
C ARG A 167 -17.83 -13.33 -14.53
N SER A 168 -18.11 -14.54 -15.00
CA SER A 168 -18.57 -15.63 -14.13
C SER A 168 -17.49 -16.15 -13.17
N LEU A 169 -16.24 -15.69 -13.34
CA LEU A 169 -15.10 -16.03 -12.50
C LEU A 169 -14.86 -15.01 -11.39
N GLU A 170 -15.47 -13.83 -11.46
CA GLU A 170 -15.36 -12.79 -10.44
C GLU A 170 -15.89 -13.28 -9.08
N GLY A 171 -15.20 -12.90 -8.00
CA GLY A 171 -15.45 -13.38 -6.64
C GLY A 171 -14.91 -14.79 -6.33
N LYS A 172 -14.49 -15.57 -7.34
CA LYS A 172 -13.83 -16.87 -7.11
C LYS A 172 -12.34 -16.69 -6.80
N SER A 173 -11.77 -17.62 -6.03
CA SER A 173 -10.32 -17.69 -5.86
C SER A 173 -9.63 -18.37 -7.05
N VAL A 174 -8.35 -18.08 -7.26
CA VAL A 174 -7.51 -18.80 -8.23
C VAL A 174 -7.49 -20.31 -7.92
N ALA A 175 -7.46 -20.68 -6.64
CA ALA A 175 -7.57 -22.09 -6.23
C ALA A 175 -8.90 -22.74 -6.64
N ALA A 176 -10.03 -22.03 -6.50
CA ALA A 176 -11.33 -22.53 -6.91
C ALA A 176 -11.41 -22.75 -8.43
N VAL A 177 -10.87 -21.82 -9.23
CA VAL A 177 -10.79 -21.96 -10.69
C VAL A 177 -9.91 -23.14 -11.10
N ALA A 178 -8.75 -23.31 -10.46
CA ALA A 178 -7.87 -24.44 -10.72
C ALA A 178 -8.54 -25.78 -10.41
N SER A 179 -9.22 -25.88 -9.26
CA SER A 179 -9.98 -27.07 -8.86
C SER A 179 -11.10 -27.39 -9.86
N GLN A 180 -11.88 -26.38 -10.28
CA GLN A 180 -12.95 -26.56 -11.27
C GLN A 180 -12.42 -27.07 -12.62
N ARG A 181 -11.24 -26.62 -13.03
CA ARG A 181 -10.60 -26.99 -14.31
C ARG A 181 -9.76 -28.27 -14.23
N GLY A 182 -9.47 -28.78 -13.03
CA GLY A 182 -8.60 -29.94 -12.84
C GLY A 182 -7.13 -29.68 -13.22
N ILE A 183 -6.65 -28.45 -13.01
CA ILE A 183 -5.28 -28.01 -13.35
C ILE A 183 -4.55 -27.46 -12.12
N ASP A 184 -3.25 -27.21 -12.27
CA ASP A 184 -2.44 -26.59 -11.21
C ASP A 184 -2.81 -25.12 -10.98
N PHE A 185 -2.51 -24.59 -9.79
CA PHE A 185 -2.89 -23.22 -9.42
C PHE A 185 -2.21 -22.17 -10.29
N GLU A 186 -0.91 -22.31 -10.52
CA GLU A 186 -0.15 -21.40 -11.37
C GLU A 186 -0.60 -21.51 -12.82
N ASP A 187 -1.02 -22.71 -13.27
CA ASP A 187 -1.55 -22.87 -14.61
C ASP A 187 -2.90 -22.15 -14.77
N ALA A 188 -3.79 -22.23 -13.77
CA ALA A 188 -5.02 -21.44 -13.76
C ALA A 188 -4.74 -19.93 -13.77
N LEU A 189 -3.79 -19.46 -12.95
CA LEU A 189 -3.35 -18.06 -12.94
C LEU A 189 -2.86 -17.63 -14.33
N PHE A 190 -2.01 -18.42 -14.98
CA PHE A 190 -1.46 -18.08 -16.29
C PHE A 190 -2.52 -18.08 -17.38
N ASP A 191 -3.46 -19.01 -17.35
CA ASP A 191 -4.54 -19.09 -18.34
C ASP A 191 -5.51 -17.91 -18.19
N LEU A 192 -5.84 -17.54 -16.95
CA LEU A 192 -6.59 -16.32 -16.65
C LEU A 192 -5.87 -15.08 -17.19
N ALA A 193 -4.57 -14.96 -16.93
CA ALA A 193 -3.78 -13.83 -17.40
C ALA A 193 -3.72 -13.76 -18.94
N LEU A 194 -3.50 -14.89 -19.60
CA LEU A 194 -3.44 -14.98 -21.06
C LEU A 194 -4.75 -14.59 -21.73
N ALA A 195 -5.90 -14.97 -21.16
CA ALA A 195 -7.21 -14.61 -21.67
C ALA A 195 -7.41 -13.08 -21.78
N GLU A 196 -6.69 -12.31 -20.97
CA GLU A 196 -6.71 -10.85 -20.92
C GLU A 196 -5.43 -10.22 -21.50
N ASN A 197 -4.67 -10.95 -22.32
CA ASN A 197 -3.38 -10.50 -22.88
C ASN A 197 -2.41 -9.99 -21.81
N CYS A 198 -2.39 -10.62 -20.63
CA CYS A 198 -1.63 -10.27 -19.44
C CYS A 198 -1.85 -8.82 -18.96
N ARG A 199 -2.94 -8.20 -19.38
CA ARG A 199 -3.41 -6.88 -18.95
C ARG A 199 -4.56 -6.99 -17.96
N GLY A 200 -4.91 -8.19 -17.53
CA GLY A 200 -5.93 -8.59 -16.58
C GLY A 200 -5.72 -10.08 -16.24
N PRO A 201 -6.62 -10.72 -15.47
CA PRO A 201 -7.63 -10.07 -14.64
C PRO A 201 -6.99 -9.29 -13.49
N ARG A 202 -7.82 -8.62 -12.69
CA ARG A 202 -7.41 -8.03 -11.41
C ARG A 202 -7.70 -8.98 -10.28
N PHE A 203 -6.87 -8.88 -9.26
CA PHE A 203 -6.99 -9.68 -8.06
C PHE A 203 -7.09 -8.80 -6.83
N ILE A 204 -7.83 -9.31 -5.85
CA ILE A 204 -7.73 -8.88 -4.47
C ILE A 204 -7.00 -9.99 -3.71
N HIS A 205 -6.01 -9.58 -2.93
CA HIS A 205 -5.19 -10.47 -2.11
C HIS A 205 -5.58 -10.27 -0.64
N ASP A 206 -6.06 -11.34 -0.01
CA ASP A 206 -6.19 -11.42 1.45
C ASP A 206 -4.84 -11.88 2.03
N TYR A 207 -3.94 -10.93 2.28
CA TYR A 207 -2.58 -11.23 2.73
C TYR A 207 -2.01 -10.24 3.74
N ILE A 208 -2.75 -9.22 4.15
CA ILE A 208 -2.34 -8.29 5.21
C ILE A 208 -3.04 -8.71 6.51
N GLU A 209 -2.34 -8.61 7.63
CA GLU A 209 -2.92 -8.84 8.94
C GLU A 209 -3.93 -7.73 9.27
N ASP A 210 -5.17 -8.11 9.57
CA ASP A 210 -6.21 -7.19 10.02
C ASP A 210 -6.06 -6.88 11.52
N ASP A 211 -4.99 -6.16 11.88
CA ASP A 211 -4.70 -5.75 13.25
C ASP A 211 -4.70 -4.23 13.43
N HIS A 212 -5.48 -3.50 12.62
CA HIS A 212 -5.51 -2.04 12.67
C HIS A 212 -5.84 -1.52 14.07
N PHE A 213 -6.68 -2.21 14.85
CA PHE A 213 -6.95 -1.84 16.26
C PHE A 213 -5.69 -1.74 17.13
N ARG A 214 -4.64 -2.54 16.85
CA ARG A 214 -3.35 -2.46 17.54
C ARG A 214 -2.49 -1.37 16.93
N THR A 215 -2.33 -1.39 15.62
CA THR A 215 -1.46 -0.45 14.89
C THR A 215 -1.87 1.00 15.10
N THR A 216 -3.18 1.28 15.03
CA THR A 216 -3.74 2.62 15.24
C THR A 216 -3.54 3.11 16.67
N SER A 217 -3.56 2.21 17.66
CA SER A 217 -3.33 2.58 19.06
C SER A 217 -1.91 3.08 19.33
N TRP A 218 -0.95 2.80 18.45
CA TRP A 218 0.41 3.28 18.61
C TRP A 218 0.51 4.77 18.23
N GLU A 219 0.94 5.60 19.18
CA GLU A 219 0.93 7.07 19.06
C GLU A 219 1.80 7.61 17.90
N TYR A 220 2.81 6.84 17.47
CA TYR A 220 3.73 7.14 16.38
C TYR A 220 3.36 6.48 15.05
N CYS A 221 2.13 6.01 14.90
CA CYS A 221 1.59 5.57 13.61
C CYS A 221 0.82 6.73 12.95
N ILE A 222 1.30 7.17 11.78
CA ILE A 222 0.55 7.98 10.82
C ILE A 222 -0.53 7.10 10.20
N PHE A 223 -1.77 7.55 10.26
CA PHE A 223 -2.90 6.71 9.91
C PHE A 223 -4.11 7.52 9.40
N PRO A 224 -4.77 7.09 8.31
CA PRO A 224 -4.36 6.01 7.40
C PRO A 224 -3.26 6.46 6.42
N SER A 225 -2.49 5.50 5.92
CA SER A 225 -1.67 5.62 4.69
C SER A 225 -2.47 5.09 3.51
N VAL A 226 -2.40 5.76 2.36
CA VAL A 226 -3.13 5.33 1.14
C VAL A 226 -2.34 4.36 0.28
N ASP A 227 -1.01 4.37 0.39
CA ASP A 227 -0.08 3.55 -0.39
C ASP A 227 -0.47 3.39 -1.87
N THR A 228 -0.81 4.52 -2.51
CA THR A 228 -1.29 4.55 -3.89
C THR A 228 -0.43 5.47 -4.77
N GLY A 229 -0.49 5.23 -6.07
CA GLY A 229 0.07 6.14 -7.06
C GLY A 229 -0.86 7.31 -7.33
N LEU A 230 -0.35 8.54 -7.23
CA LEU A 230 -1.02 9.73 -7.74
C LEU A 230 -0.67 9.91 -9.23
N TYR A 231 -1.64 10.32 -10.05
CA TYR A 231 -1.43 10.63 -11.47
C TYR A 231 -1.91 12.05 -11.79
N ASP A 232 -1.18 12.75 -12.67
CA ASP A 232 -1.67 14.00 -13.25
C ASP A 232 -2.60 13.67 -14.43
N PRO A 233 -3.92 13.94 -14.34
CA PRO A 233 -4.83 13.73 -15.46
C PRO A 233 -4.53 14.63 -16.68
N ALA A 234 -3.63 15.62 -16.54
CA ALA A 234 -3.20 16.52 -17.61
C ALA A 234 -1.98 16.01 -18.40
N GLU A 235 -1.22 15.06 -17.86
CA GLU A 235 -0.10 14.47 -18.58
C GLU A 235 -0.58 13.27 -19.39
N ARG A 236 -0.03 13.12 -20.61
CA ARG A 236 -0.19 11.89 -21.39
C ARG A 236 0.38 10.75 -20.54
N LEU A 237 -0.52 10.01 -19.90
CA LEU A 237 -0.20 8.80 -19.15
C LEU A 237 0.80 7.98 -19.96
N SER A 238 1.98 7.76 -19.40
CA SER A 238 2.92 6.84 -20.02
C SER A 238 2.28 5.45 -20.08
N PRO A 239 2.75 4.56 -20.98
CA PRO A 239 2.30 3.17 -20.99
C PRO A 239 2.43 2.46 -19.63
N LEU A 240 3.35 2.93 -18.77
CA LEU A 240 3.52 2.44 -17.39
C LEU A 240 2.42 2.99 -16.46
N ASP A 241 2.04 4.25 -16.60
CA ASP A 241 0.99 4.90 -15.80
C ASP A 241 -0.40 4.31 -16.10
N LEU A 242 -0.70 4.04 -17.38
CA LEU A 242 -1.92 3.34 -17.80
C LEU A 242 -1.99 1.89 -17.29
N LYS A 243 -0.84 1.25 -17.12
CA LYS A 243 -0.73 -0.12 -16.60
C LYS A 243 -1.15 -0.14 -15.12
N TYR A 244 -0.59 0.73 -14.28
CA TYR A 244 -0.97 0.84 -12.86
C TYR A 244 -2.43 1.29 -12.64
N LEU A 245 -2.92 2.26 -13.44
CA LEU A 245 -4.31 2.76 -13.40
C LEU A 245 -5.36 1.66 -13.68
N LYS A 246 -5.07 0.80 -14.65
CA LYS A 246 -5.96 -0.32 -14.96
C LYS A 246 -5.80 -1.45 -13.96
N GLU A 247 -4.65 -1.58 -13.30
CA GLU A 247 -4.25 -2.70 -12.44
C GLU A 247 -4.91 -2.78 -11.07
N THR A 248 -5.53 -1.71 -10.59
CA THR A 248 -5.96 -1.71 -9.19
C THR A 248 -7.47 -1.74 -8.98
N ARG A 249 -8.30 -0.86 -9.58
CA ARG A 249 -9.76 -0.76 -9.32
C ARG A 249 -10.16 -1.08 -7.86
N TYR A 250 -9.30 -0.72 -6.91
CA TYR A 250 -9.32 -1.24 -5.55
C TYR A 250 -9.97 -0.18 -4.65
N PRO A 251 -11.00 -0.55 -3.87
CA PRO A 251 -11.72 0.34 -2.95
C PRO A 251 -10.84 1.14 -1.99
N GLY A 252 -9.73 0.53 -1.56
CA GLY A 252 -8.83 1.10 -0.56
C GLY A 252 -8.08 2.36 -1.00
N PHE A 253 -8.31 2.93 -2.17
CA PHE A 253 -7.62 4.18 -2.57
C PHE A 253 -8.46 5.45 -2.48
N ILE A 254 -9.79 5.34 -2.42
CA ILE A 254 -10.69 6.50 -2.59
C ILE A 254 -11.38 6.92 -1.28
N GLY A 255 -11.47 6.03 -0.29
CA GLY A 255 -12.23 6.30 0.94
C GLY A 255 -11.56 5.91 2.25
N LEU A 256 -10.24 5.78 2.31
CA LEU A 256 -9.54 5.39 3.55
C LEU A 256 -9.72 6.40 4.69
N PHE A 257 -9.47 7.69 4.44
CA PHE A 257 -9.63 8.71 5.48
C PHE A 257 -11.08 8.73 6.01
N PRO A 258 -12.13 8.77 5.17
CA PRO A 258 -13.51 8.60 5.62
C PRO A 258 -13.80 7.27 6.31
N ARG A 259 -13.19 6.15 5.89
CA ARG A 259 -13.31 4.86 6.60
C ARG A 259 -12.79 4.99 8.02
N VAL A 260 -11.62 5.60 8.22
CA VAL A 260 -11.07 5.82 9.57
C VAL A 260 -12.00 6.70 10.41
N LEU A 261 -12.51 7.79 9.86
CA LEU A 261 -13.41 8.71 10.59
C LEU A 261 -14.79 8.09 10.88
N GLY A 262 -15.34 7.32 9.95
CA GLY A 262 -16.66 6.69 10.10
C GLY A 262 -16.60 5.37 10.88
N GLN A 263 -15.80 4.43 10.40
CA GLN A 263 -15.71 3.10 10.99
C GLN A 263 -14.86 3.13 12.27
N PHE A 264 -13.61 3.58 12.21
CA PHE A 264 -12.69 3.38 13.34
C PHE A 264 -12.92 4.37 14.48
N VAL A 265 -13.35 5.60 14.18
CA VAL A 265 -13.67 6.61 15.20
C VAL A 265 -15.11 6.49 15.68
N ARG A 266 -16.10 6.61 14.78
CA ARG A 266 -17.52 6.69 15.18
C ARG A 266 -18.11 5.32 15.57
N GLU A 267 -17.88 4.28 14.77
CA GLU A 267 -18.53 2.96 14.97
C GLU A 267 -17.77 2.07 15.97
N GLU A 268 -16.48 1.86 15.75
CA GLU A 268 -15.65 0.93 16.52
C GLU A 268 -14.95 1.59 17.72
N LYS A 269 -14.85 2.92 17.74
CA LYS A 269 -14.24 3.72 18.82
C LYS A 269 -12.80 3.32 19.15
N LEU A 270 -12.04 2.93 18.13
CA LEU A 270 -10.61 2.63 18.21
C LEU A 270 -9.77 3.88 18.46
N LEU A 271 -10.24 5.04 17.97
CA LEU A 271 -9.59 6.34 18.12
C LEU A 271 -10.61 7.40 18.51
N THR A 272 -10.16 8.45 19.21
CA THR A 272 -10.95 9.69 19.28
C THR A 272 -10.86 10.43 17.95
N LEU A 273 -11.80 11.34 17.70
CA LEU A 273 -11.80 12.16 16.49
C LEU A 273 -10.53 13.02 16.40
N GLU A 274 -10.10 13.60 17.52
CA GLU A 274 -8.92 14.45 17.61
C GLU A 274 -7.64 13.67 17.31
N GLU A 275 -7.51 12.45 17.84
CA GLU A 275 -6.33 11.61 17.60
C GLU A 275 -6.29 11.13 16.14
N ALA A 276 -7.44 10.72 15.57
CA ALA A 276 -7.51 10.38 14.15
C ALA A 276 -7.11 11.59 13.28
N VAL A 277 -7.67 12.78 13.54
CA VAL A 277 -7.30 14.01 12.83
C VAL A 277 -5.81 14.32 12.98
N ARG A 278 -5.25 14.21 14.20
CA ARG A 278 -3.81 14.42 14.45
C ARG A 278 -2.95 13.50 13.60
N LYS A 279 -3.29 12.20 13.56
CA LYS A 279 -2.56 11.17 12.80
C LYS A 279 -2.57 11.40 11.29
N MET A 280 -3.65 11.95 10.74
CA MET A 280 -3.77 12.28 9.32
C MET A 280 -3.37 13.72 8.94
N THR A 281 -2.98 14.57 9.90
CA THR A 281 -2.62 15.98 9.65
C THR A 281 -1.27 16.34 10.28
N SER A 282 -1.26 16.85 11.51
CA SER A 282 -0.09 17.40 12.17
C SER A 282 1.03 16.38 12.34
N LEU A 283 0.72 15.12 12.68
CA LEU A 283 1.74 14.07 12.80
C LEU A 283 2.45 13.82 11.46
N ALA A 284 1.68 13.73 10.37
CA ALA A 284 2.22 13.53 9.04
C ALA A 284 3.08 14.72 8.57
N MET A 285 2.61 15.96 8.76
CA MET A 285 3.35 17.16 8.38
C MET A 285 4.63 17.35 9.20
N GLN A 286 4.57 17.13 10.52
CA GLN A 286 5.75 17.15 11.39
C GLN A 286 6.78 16.12 10.94
N ARG A 287 6.35 14.92 10.53
CA ARG A 287 7.27 13.87 10.09
C ARG A 287 8.09 14.27 8.88
N VAL A 288 7.48 14.92 7.89
CA VAL A 288 8.18 15.40 6.70
C VAL A 288 8.90 16.74 6.89
N GLY A 289 8.75 17.36 8.07
CA GLY A 289 9.40 18.64 8.39
C GLY A 289 8.67 19.87 7.85
N VAL A 290 7.37 19.76 7.59
CA VAL A 290 6.51 20.88 7.20
C VAL A 290 5.77 21.37 8.44
N VAL A 291 6.05 22.61 8.87
CA VAL A 291 5.59 23.14 10.17
C VAL A 291 4.50 24.22 10.04
N ASP A 292 4.24 24.70 8.83
CA ASP A 292 3.25 25.72 8.51
C ASP A 292 1.91 25.13 7.99
N ARG A 293 1.75 23.80 8.10
CA ARG A 293 0.57 23.02 7.67
C ARG A 293 0.20 21.95 8.70
N GLY A 294 -1.00 21.38 8.55
CA GLY A 294 -1.49 20.26 9.37
C GLY A 294 -2.09 20.65 10.73
N VAL A 295 -2.20 21.95 11.04
CA VAL A 295 -2.89 22.47 12.22
C VAL A 295 -3.74 23.70 11.86
N ILE A 296 -4.91 23.85 12.47
CA ILE A 296 -5.74 25.05 12.31
C ILE A 296 -5.33 26.10 13.34
N ARG A 297 -4.59 27.12 12.88
CA ARG A 297 -4.12 28.23 13.71
C ARG A 297 -3.90 29.48 12.86
N PRO A 298 -4.12 30.70 13.38
CA PRO A 298 -3.75 31.93 12.67
C PRO A 298 -2.29 31.89 12.18
N GLY A 299 -2.06 32.28 10.93
CA GLY A 299 -0.74 32.28 10.28
C GLY A 299 -0.34 30.97 9.59
N MET A 300 -1.14 29.91 9.68
CA MET A 300 -0.95 28.66 8.93
C MET A 300 -1.58 28.74 7.54
N TRP A 301 -1.15 27.86 6.63
CA TRP A 301 -1.84 27.69 5.35
C TRP A 301 -3.26 27.17 5.55
N ALA A 302 -4.19 27.68 4.76
CA ALA A 302 -5.59 27.27 4.77
C ALA A 302 -5.80 25.98 3.96
N ASP A 303 -5.22 24.88 4.45
CA ASP A 303 -5.54 23.52 4.02
C ASP A 303 -6.58 22.94 4.99
N ILE A 304 -7.84 22.90 4.56
CA ILE A 304 -8.97 22.63 5.44
C ILE A 304 -9.90 21.63 4.75
N THR A 305 -10.33 20.61 5.50
CA THR A 305 -11.43 19.73 5.10
C THR A 305 -12.61 19.97 6.03
N VAL A 306 -13.78 20.25 5.45
CA VAL A 306 -15.05 20.38 6.19
C VAL A 306 -15.83 19.09 5.97
N PHE A 307 -16.20 18.42 7.05
CA PHE A 307 -16.93 17.16 7.01
C PHE A 307 -17.90 17.06 8.18
N ASP A 308 -18.98 16.32 7.98
CA ASP A 308 -19.94 15.96 9.02
C ASP A 308 -19.47 14.68 9.72
N LYS A 309 -19.09 14.80 10.99
CA LYS A 309 -18.62 13.67 11.81
C LYS A 309 -19.64 12.54 11.94
N ASP A 310 -20.93 12.84 11.81
CA ASP A 310 -22.00 11.87 12.00
C ASP A 310 -22.30 11.08 10.71
N THR A 311 -21.89 11.60 9.54
CA THR A 311 -22.14 10.96 8.23
C THR A 311 -20.89 10.64 7.40
N VAL A 312 -19.72 11.14 7.81
CA VAL A 312 -18.45 10.85 7.11
C VAL A 312 -18.18 9.36 7.13
N ALA A 313 -18.03 8.77 5.94
CA ALA A 313 -17.84 7.33 5.80
C ALA A 313 -17.32 6.99 4.41
N LEU A 314 -16.74 5.81 4.30
CA LEU A 314 -16.71 5.08 3.04
C LEU A 314 -18.14 4.57 2.79
N ARG A 315 -18.74 4.91 1.63
CA ARG A 315 -20.17 4.61 1.39
C ARG A 315 -20.49 3.11 1.35
N SER A 316 -19.52 2.27 0.98
CA SER A 316 -19.59 0.81 1.08
C SER A 316 -18.20 0.24 1.33
N ASN A 317 -18.06 -0.69 2.27
CA ASN A 317 -16.90 -1.57 2.38
C ASN A 317 -17.09 -2.89 1.61
N ASP A 318 -18.28 -3.11 1.05
CA ASP A 318 -18.58 -4.29 0.24
C ASP A 318 -17.85 -4.19 -1.09
N LEU A 319 -17.07 -5.23 -1.39
CA LEU A 319 -16.31 -5.39 -2.62
C LEU A 319 -17.28 -5.74 -3.77
N ASP A 320 -18.18 -4.82 -4.14
CA ASP A 320 -19.07 -4.96 -5.30
C ASP A 320 -18.48 -4.23 -6.53
N ILE A 321 -18.09 -5.03 -7.52
CA ILE A 321 -17.37 -4.59 -8.72
C ILE A 321 -18.22 -3.68 -9.61
N GLU A 322 -19.54 -3.86 -9.61
CA GLU A 322 -20.47 -3.10 -10.47
C GLU A 322 -20.72 -1.69 -9.92
N ARG A 323 -20.15 -1.38 -8.74
CA ARG A 323 -20.49 -0.20 -7.96
C ARG A 323 -19.26 0.54 -7.43
N ILE A 324 -18.26 0.77 -8.26
CA ILE A 324 -17.05 1.52 -7.82
C ILE A 324 -17.37 2.90 -7.23
N GLU A 325 -18.46 3.55 -7.69
CA GLU A 325 -18.96 4.81 -7.13
C GLU A 325 -19.51 4.69 -5.69
N THR A 326 -19.75 3.46 -5.21
CA THR A 326 -20.07 3.19 -3.80
C THR A 326 -18.88 3.27 -2.87
N PHE A 327 -17.66 3.39 -3.40
CA PHE A 327 -16.47 3.69 -2.58
C PHE A 327 -16.21 5.19 -2.45
N TYR A 328 -17.01 6.06 -3.10
CA TYR A 328 -16.85 7.48 -2.89
C TYR A 328 -17.15 7.87 -1.45
N PRO A 329 -16.33 8.76 -0.87
CA PRO A 329 -16.55 9.24 0.48
C PRO A 329 -17.92 9.92 0.58
N THR A 330 -18.62 9.78 1.70
CA THR A 330 -19.78 10.62 2.05
C THR A 330 -19.41 11.57 3.18
N GLY A 331 -20.24 12.59 3.41
CA GLY A 331 -20.11 13.49 4.56
C GLY A 331 -18.93 14.45 4.48
N ILE A 332 -18.31 14.66 3.31
CA ILE A 332 -17.30 15.71 3.09
C ILE A 332 -17.94 16.83 2.27
N ASP A 333 -18.01 18.03 2.83
CA ASP A 333 -18.64 19.19 2.20
C ASP A 333 -17.65 19.99 1.36
N TYR A 334 -16.45 20.23 1.91
CA TYR A 334 -15.43 21.06 1.25
C TYR A 334 -14.03 20.53 1.49
N VAL A 335 -13.20 20.58 0.44
CA VAL A 335 -11.74 20.52 0.56
C VAL A 335 -11.18 21.84 0.06
N ILE A 336 -10.37 22.48 0.89
CA ILE A 336 -9.74 23.77 0.65
C ILE A 336 -8.24 23.55 0.68
N VAL A 337 -7.53 23.99 -0.36
CA VAL A 337 -6.07 23.92 -0.45
C VAL A 337 -5.56 25.33 -0.64
N ASN A 338 -4.63 25.78 0.22
CA ASN A 338 -4.09 27.14 0.17
C ASN A 338 -5.17 28.24 0.11
N GLY A 339 -6.29 28.04 0.81
CA GLY A 339 -7.41 28.98 0.86
C GLY A 339 -8.36 28.95 -0.35
N THR A 340 -8.13 28.05 -1.31
CA THR A 340 -9.00 27.89 -2.50
C THR A 340 -9.81 26.60 -2.38
N VAL A 341 -11.13 26.67 -2.60
CA VAL A 341 -11.99 25.49 -2.64
C VAL A 341 -11.63 24.63 -3.86
N THR A 342 -11.10 23.43 -3.62
CA THR A 342 -10.72 22.45 -4.66
C THR A 342 -11.78 21.36 -4.84
N MET A 343 -12.53 21.03 -3.79
CA MET A 343 -13.68 20.13 -3.86
C MET A 343 -14.89 20.76 -3.15
N GLU A 344 -16.07 20.58 -3.74
CA GLU A 344 -17.38 20.87 -3.12
C GLU A 344 -18.25 19.62 -3.24
N GLY A 345 -18.54 18.97 -2.11
CA GLY A 345 -19.10 17.63 -2.06
C GLY A 345 -18.24 16.63 -2.84
N HIS A 346 -18.85 15.94 -3.81
CA HIS A 346 -18.15 15.01 -4.71
C HIS A 346 -17.58 15.68 -5.98
N LYS A 347 -17.66 17.02 -6.10
CA LYS A 347 -17.30 17.73 -7.32
C LYS A 347 -15.92 18.39 -7.18
N TYR A 348 -14.99 17.99 -8.05
CA TYR A 348 -13.74 18.72 -8.26
C TYR A 348 -14.02 20.06 -8.97
N THR A 349 -13.51 21.15 -8.42
CA THR A 349 -13.77 22.51 -8.93
C THR A 349 -12.89 22.88 -10.13
N GLY A 350 -11.86 22.09 -10.43
CA GLY A 350 -10.84 22.43 -11.43
C GLY A 350 -9.68 23.27 -10.89
N ALA A 351 -9.76 23.74 -9.64
CA ALA A 351 -8.70 24.53 -9.02
C ALA A 351 -7.44 23.67 -8.75
N ARG A 352 -6.28 24.18 -9.13
CA ARG A 352 -4.95 23.58 -8.87
C ARG A 352 -4.17 24.45 -7.88
N ALA A 353 -4.70 24.57 -6.67
CA ALA A 353 -4.13 25.46 -5.65
C ALA A 353 -2.92 24.86 -4.92
N GLY A 354 -2.44 23.67 -5.31
CA GLY A 354 -1.28 23.02 -4.69
C GLY A 354 0.03 23.77 -4.91
N GLN A 355 0.98 23.56 -4.00
CA GLN A 355 2.34 24.10 -4.08
C GLN A 355 3.37 23.00 -3.80
N VAL A 356 4.55 23.13 -4.39
CA VAL A 356 5.69 22.27 -4.04
C VAL A 356 6.13 22.62 -2.62
N LEU A 357 5.96 21.66 -1.71
CA LEU A 357 6.38 21.83 -0.33
C LEU A 357 7.89 21.67 -0.25
N ARG A 358 8.55 22.68 0.29
CA ARG A 358 9.96 22.61 0.68
C ARG A 358 10.00 22.61 2.18
N LYS A 359 10.94 21.85 2.72
CA LYS A 359 11.24 21.94 4.13
C LYS A 359 11.70 23.37 4.44
N LEU A 360 11.12 23.96 5.48
CA LEU A 360 11.43 25.32 5.94
C LEU A 360 12.75 25.37 6.71
#